data_AF-A0AA37R837-F1
#
_entry.id   AF-A0AA37R837-F1
#
_cell.length_a   1.000
_cell.length_b   1.000
_cell.length_c   1.000
_cell.angle_alpha   90.00
_cell.angle_beta   90.00
_cell.angle_gamma   90.00
#
_symmetry.space_group_name_H-M   'P 1'
#
loop_
_entity.id
_entity.type
_entity.pdbx_description
1 polymer ?
#
loop_
_entity_poly.entity_id
_entity_poly.type
_entity_poly.pdbx_seq_one_letter_code
_entity_poly.pdbx_strand_id
1 'polypeptide(L)'
;MKVLQIPLLALALLFSAQGFAANTAQQEKMKTCNADATTKALKGDERKAFMSTCLKKDVPQTQQEKMKTCNADATTKALKGDERKAFMSDCLKKK
;
A
#
# COMPACT_ATOMS: atom_id res chain seq x y z
N MET A 1 -57.08 -15.74 -3.38
CA MET A 1 -56.00 -16.75 -3.33
C MET A 1 -54.91 -16.35 -4.31
N LYS A 2 -53.64 -16.60 -3.95
CA LYS A 2 -52.40 -16.39 -4.72
C LYS A 2 -51.82 -14.96 -4.72
N VAL A 3 -51.36 -14.55 -3.53
CA VAL A 3 -50.05 -13.91 -3.41
C VAL A 3 -48.99 -14.93 -3.87
N LEU A 4 -48.37 -14.72 -5.03
CA LEU A 4 -47.13 -15.40 -5.39
C LEU A 4 -46.44 -14.69 -6.58
N GLN A 5 -45.18 -14.32 -6.37
CA GLN A 5 -44.13 -14.12 -7.40
C GLN A 5 -43.69 -12.71 -7.85
N ILE A 6 -43.92 -11.65 -7.07
CA ILE A 6 -43.17 -10.40 -7.31
C ILE A 6 -42.56 -9.80 -6.03
N PRO A 7 -41.64 -10.49 -5.30
CA PRO A 7 -40.81 -9.80 -4.33
C PRO A 7 -39.31 -10.10 -4.53
N LEU A 8 -38.76 -10.00 -5.75
CA LEU A 8 -37.32 -10.27 -5.92
C LEU A 8 -36.63 -9.62 -7.13
N LEU A 9 -37.08 -8.45 -7.60
CA LEU A 9 -36.44 -7.75 -8.73
C LEU A 9 -36.27 -6.23 -8.53
N ALA A 10 -36.47 -5.72 -7.31
CA ALA A 10 -36.35 -4.29 -7.00
C ALA A 10 -35.28 -3.96 -5.93
N LEU A 11 -34.40 -4.91 -5.59
CA LEU A 11 -33.35 -4.70 -4.58
C LEU A 11 -31.94 -5.03 -5.11
N ALA A 12 -31.68 -4.74 -6.38
CA ALA A 12 -30.36 -4.94 -7.01
C ALA A 12 -29.75 -3.66 -7.62
N LEU A 13 -30.31 -2.48 -7.35
CA LEU A 13 -29.88 -1.21 -7.96
C LEU A 13 -29.27 -0.19 -6.97
N LEU A 14 -28.86 -0.60 -5.77
CA LEU A 14 -28.36 0.34 -4.75
C LEU A 14 -26.92 0.09 -4.26
N PHE A 15 -26.10 -0.70 -4.96
CA PHE A 15 -24.73 -1.03 -4.51
C PHE A 15 -23.57 -0.55 -5.40
N SER A 16 -23.82 0.28 -6.43
CA SER A 16 -22.76 0.72 -7.36
C SER A 16 -22.11 2.08 -7.02
N ALA A 17 -22.49 2.76 -5.93
CA ALA A 17 -22.07 4.14 -5.69
C ALA A 17 -20.91 4.36 -4.69
N GLN A 18 -20.26 3.31 -4.16
CA GLN A 18 -19.19 3.46 -3.16
C GLN A 18 -17.76 3.29 -3.70
N GLY A 19 -17.54 3.37 -5.03
CA GLY A 19 -16.23 3.12 -5.65
C GLY A 19 -15.51 4.30 -6.31
N PHE A 20 -16.12 5.49 -6.42
CA PHE A 20 -15.62 6.52 -7.36
C PHE A 20 -14.57 7.48 -6.79
N ALA A 21 -14.58 7.78 -5.49
CA ALA A 21 -13.66 8.78 -4.91
C ALA A 21 -12.23 8.25 -4.67
N ALA A 22 -12.07 6.95 -4.35
CA ALA A 22 -10.75 6.35 -4.14
C ALA A 22 -10.01 6.06 -5.46
N ASN A 23 -10.74 5.99 -6.58
CA ASN A 23 -10.20 5.66 -7.90
C ASN A 23 -9.53 6.88 -8.56
N THR A 24 -10.10 8.08 -8.41
CA THR A 24 -9.58 9.30 -9.04
C THR A 24 -8.22 9.71 -8.50
N ALA A 25 -8.02 9.69 -7.18
CA ALA A 25 -6.73 10.05 -6.57
C ALA A 25 -5.58 9.12 -6.99
N GLN A 26 -5.86 7.82 -7.12
CA GLN A 26 -4.86 6.84 -7.57
C GLN A 26 -4.56 6.97 -9.07
N GLN A 27 -5.57 7.30 -9.89
CA GLN A 27 -5.39 7.60 -11.31
C GLN A 27 -4.57 8.88 -11.54
N GLU A 28 -4.85 9.96 -10.81
CA GLU A 28 -4.06 11.20 -10.90
C GLU A 28 -2.62 10.96 -10.46
N LYS A 29 -2.39 10.22 -9.36
CA LYS A 29 -1.04 9.82 -8.93
C LYS A 29 -0.31 9.06 -10.03
N MET A 30 -1.00 8.15 -10.73
CA MET A 30 -0.42 7.38 -11.83
C MET A 30 -0.01 8.24 -13.03
N LYS A 31 -0.79 9.28 -13.36
CA LYS A 31 -0.42 10.23 -14.41
C LYS A 31 0.86 10.99 -14.02
N THR A 32 0.92 11.53 -12.80
CA THR A 32 2.10 12.24 -12.30
C THR A 32 3.35 11.35 -12.28
N CYS A 33 3.24 10.13 -11.74
CA CYS A 33 4.36 9.19 -11.72
C CYS A 33 4.87 8.85 -13.13
N ASN A 34 3.98 8.72 -14.12
CA ASN A 34 4.40 8.49 -15.50
C ASN A 34 5.06 9.71 -16.16
N ALA A 35 4.55 10.92 -15.88
CA ALA A 35 5.17 12.15 -16.33
C ALA A 35 6.58 12.30 -15.75
N ASP A 36 6.73 12.11 -14.44
CA ASP A 36 8.02 12.21 -13.75
C ASP A 36 9.03 11.18 -14.24
N ALA A 37 8.61 9.93 -14.46
CA ALA A 37 9.48 8.90 -15.00
C ALA A 37 10.00 9.26 -16.41
N THR A 38 9.15 9.90 -17.22
CA THR A 38 9.49 10.36 -18.58
C THR A 38 10.43 11.55 -18.54
N THR A 39 10.15 12.55 -17.69
CA THR A 39 11.03 13.72 -17.48
C THR A 39 12.40 13.32 -16.96
N LYS A 40 12.46 12.30 -16.09
CA LYS A 40 13.70 11.71 -15.58
C LYS A 40 14.37 10.75 -16.58
N ALA A 41 13.79 10.56 -17.77
CA ALA A 41 14.24 9.65 -18.81
C ALA A 41 14.50 8.20 -18.31
N LEU A 42 13.76 7.76 -17.28
CA LEU A 42 13.93 6.44 -16.69
C LEU A 42 13.48 5.37 -17.67
N LYS A 43 14.29 4.33 -17.85
CA LYS A 43 14.01 3.20 -18.74
C LYS A 43 14.25 1.88 -18.02
N GLY A 44 13.69 0.80 -18.58
CA GLY A 44 13.88 -0.55 -18.07
C GLY A 44 13.57 -0.69 -16.58
N ASP A 45 14.48 -1.30 -15.84
CA ASP A 45 14.33 -1.58 -14.42
C ASP A 45 14.24 -0.33 -13.55
N GLU A 46 14.91 0.76 -13.93
CA GLU A 46 14.87 2.03 -13.19
C GLU A 46 13.48 2.65 -13.22
N ARG A 47 12.81 2.61 -14.38
CA ARG A 47 11.41 3.07 -14.50
C ARG A 47 10.48 2.23 -13.65
N LYS A 48 10.67 0.91 -13.64
CA LYS A 48 9.83 -0.03 -12.88
C LYS A 48 9.98 0.19 -11.37
N ALA A 49 11.20 0.37 -10.89
CA ALA A 49 11.49 0.67 -9.49
C ALA A 49 10.88 2.01 -9.08
N PHE A 50 11.07 3.05 -9.90
CA PHE A 50 10.48 4.37 -9.66
C PHE A 50 8.96 4.32 -9.64
N MET A 51 8.34 3.65 -10.62
CA MET A 51 6.89 3.54 -10.70
C MET A 51 6.33 2.76 -9.50
N SER A 52 7.01 1.70 -9.07
CA SER A 52 6.63 0.93 -7.87
C SER A 52 6.64 1.82 -6.62
N THR A 53 7.72 2.59 -6.42
CA THR A 53 7.82 3.50 -5.28
C THR A 53 6.79 4.64 -5.35
N CYS A 54 6.60 5.22 -6.54
CA CYS A 54 5.69 6.35 -6.73
C CYS A 54 4.21 5.93 -6.61
N LEU A 55 3.84 4.76 -7.12
CA LEU A 55 2.45 4.27 -7.11
C LEU A 55 2.05 3.52 -5.84
N LYS A 56 3.00 3.09 -5.02
CA LYS A 56 2.70 2.58 -3.69
C LYS A 56 1.89 3.68 -2.97
N LYS A 57 0.63 3.36 -2.59
CA LYS A 57 0.05 3.96 -1.37
C LYS A 57 1.06 3.73 -0.27
N ASP A 58 1.13 4.54 0.79
CA ASP A 58 1.90 4.18 1.98
C ASP A 58 1.50 2.75 2.38
N VAL A 59 2.25 1.77 1.88
CA VAL A 59 1.93 0.37 2.08
C VAL A 59 2.38 0.23 3.51
N PRO A 60 1.47 -0.03 4.45
CA PRO A 60 1.89 -0.31 5.81
C PRO A 60 2.93 -1.40 5.68
N GLN A 61 4.18 -1.06 6.02
CA GLN A 61 5.29 -1.99 5.84
C GLN A 61 4.86 -3.27 6.53
N THR A 62 4.83 -4.38 5.79
CA THR A 62 4.30 -5.61 6.37
C THR A 62 5.12 -5.90 7.62
N GLN A 63 4.48 -6.47 8.64
CA GLN A 63 5.20 -6.79 9.89
C GLN A 63 6.48 -7.61 9.62
N GLN A 64 6.48 -8.41 8.55
CA GLN A 64 7.64 -9.17 8.09
C GLN A 64 8.74 -8.27 7.48
N GLU A 65 8.40 -7.32 6.61
CA GLU A 65 9.36 -6.35 6.08
C GLU A 65 9.93 -5.47 7.20
N LYS A 66 9.10 -5.07 8.15
CA LYS A 66 9.51 -4.27 9.31
C LYS A 66 10.50 -5.02 10.19
N MET A 67 10.25 -6.30 10.46
CA MET A 67 11.18 -7.14 11.19
C MET A 67 12.54 -7.29 10.48
N LYS A 68 12.54 -7.41 9.15
CA LYS A 68 13.79 -7.46 8.37
C LYS A 68 14.58 -6.17 8.51
N THR A 69 13.93 -5.01 8.35
CA THR A 69 14.56 -3.69 8.52
C THR A 69 15.09 -3.52 9.95
N CYS A 70 14.29 -3.79 10.99
CA CYS A 70 14.74 -3.69 12.37
C CYS A 70 15.95 -4.60 12.68
N ASN A 71 16.00 -5.81 12.10
CA ASN A 71 17.16 -6.69 12.27
C ASN A 71 18.41 -6.20 11.53
N ALA A 72 18.25 -5.69 10.32
CA ALA A 72 19.35 -5.08 9.56
C ALA A 72 19.91 -3.88 10.32
N ASP A 73 19.06 -2.98 10.80
CA ASP A 73 19.47 -1.80 11.55
C ASP A 73 20.18 -2.14 12.86
N ALA A 74 19.67 -3.13 13.60
CA ALA A 74 20.32 -3.60 14.82
C ALA A 74 21.73 -4.16 14.55
N THR A 75 21.89 -4.87 13.43
CA THR A 75 23.18 -5.44 13.01
C THR A 75 24.16 -4.35 12.57
N THR A 76 23.70 -3.40 11.76
CA THR A 76 24.50 -2.23 11.33
C THR A 76 24.93 -1.37 12.51
N LYS A 77 24.08 -1.24 13.53
CA LYS A 77 24.39 -0.55 14.79
C LYS A 77 25.22 -1.41 15.76
N ALA A 78 25.59 -2.63 15.37
CA ALA A 78 26.31 -3.61 16.18
C ALA A 78 25.69 -3.85 17.57
N LEU A 79 24.38 -3.68 17.71
CA LEU A 79 23.67 -3.83 18.97
C LEU A 79 23.69 -5.29 19.40
N LYS A 80 24.00 -5.54 20.67
CA LYS A 80 24.04 -6.88 21.28
C LYS A 80 23.32 -6.88 22.61
N GLY A 81 23.00 -8.07 23.12
CA GLY A 81 22.36 -8.25 24.42
C GLY A 81 21.09 -7.40 24.59
N ASP A 82 20.99 -6.73 25.72
CA ASP A 82 19.80 -5.96 26.10
C ASP A 82 19.54 -4.76 25.19
N GLU A 83 20.59 -4.13 24.65
CA GLU A 83 20.46 -2.98 23.74
C GLU A 83 19.76 -3.35 22.43
N ARG A 84 20.10 -4.53 21.88
CA ARG A 84 19.42 -5.05 20.69
C ARG A 84 17.95 -5.35 20.97
N LYS A 85 17.65 -5.90 22.14
CA LYS A 85 16.28 -6.27 22.53
C LYS A 85 15.40 -5.04 22.70
N ALA A 86 15.90 -4.00 23.36
CA ALA A 86 15.22 -2.71 23.50
C ALA A 86 14.96 -2.07 22.13
N PHE A 87 16.00 -1.99 21.29
CA PHE A 87 15.88 -1.45 19.94
C PHE A 87 14.85 -2.21 19.10
N MET A 88 14.85 -3.54 19.14
CA MET A 88 13.92 -4.36 18.37
C MET A 88 12.47 -4.13 18.82
N SER A 89 12.23 -4.06 20.13
CA SER A 89 10.91 -3.74 20.69
C SER A 89 10.40 -2.40 20.17
N ASP A 90 11.23 -1.36 20.23
CA ASP A 90 10.82 -0.01 19.87
C ASP A 90 10.63 0.14 18.36
N CYS A 91 11.54 -0.44 17.58
CA CYS A 91 11.46 -0.46 16.12
C CYS A 91 10.19 -1.17 15.65
N LEU A 92 9.84 -2.32 16.23
CA LEU A 92 8.65 -3.08 15.86
C LEU A 92 7.34 -2.42 16.32
N LYS A 93 7.37 -1.55 17.34
CA LYS A 93 6.19 -0.84 17.87
C LYS A 93 5.83 0.46 17.13
N LYS A 94 6.79 1.13 16.47
CA LYS A 94 6.54 2.38 15.72
C LYS A 94 5.59 2.14 14.54
N LYS A 95 4.38 2.68 14.55
CA LYS A 95 3.42 2.49 13.45
C LYS A 95 3.90 3.08 12.13
#